data_AF-S4RV16-F1
#
_entry.id   AF-S4RV16-F1
#
_cell.length_a   1.000
_cell.length_b   1.000
_cell.length_c   1.000
_cell.angle_alpha   90.00
_cell.angle_beta   90.00
_cell.angle_gamma   90.00
#
_symmetry.space_group_name_H-M   'P 1'
#
loop_
_entity.id
_entity.type
_entity.pdbx_description
1 polymer ?
#
loop_
_entity_poly.entity_id
_entity_poly.type
_entity_poly.pdbx_seq_one_letter_code
_entity_poly.pdbx_strand_id
1 'polypeptide(L)'
;GEVVLYNVFYEVFTVCTSLVAMDTKGKMYHARNLDFGLFMGWDSRNNSWMVPARLAPLVVNLDFQRSGKTVFRSTNFAGYVGMLTGMRPAAFTLTMNERFNIDGGYIAGIIEWILGQRDGHWMSFLTRSVLENATSYDEALKMLTDTPMLAPAYFILGGAASGEGCVITRARKTTLDVWKMDPAHGLWYVLETNYDHWRPPFFLDDRRTPAMLCMNRTTQAVRKIP
;
A
#
# COMPACT_ATOMS: atom_id res chain seq x y z
N GLY A 1 -6.74 -5.98 25.07
CA GLY A 1 -7.56 -4.94 24.43
C GLY A 1 -6.71 -3.99 23.60
N GLU A 2 -5.75 -3.33 24.22
CA GLU A 2 -4.97 -2.24 23.63
C GLU A 2 -4.13 -2.65 22.40
N VAL A 3 -3.51 -3.84 22.40
CA VAL A 3 -2.75 -4.35 21.24
C VAL A 3 -3.67 -4.63 20.03
N VAL A 4 -4.90 -5.09 20.28
CA VAL A 4 -5.88 -5.29 19.20
C VAL A 4 -6.29 -3.95 18.63
N LEU A 5 -6.57 -2.97 19.48
CA LEU A 5 -6.91 -1.62 19.06
C LEU A 5 -5.77 -0.97 18.25
N TYR A 6 -4.52 -1.15 18.68
CA TYR A 6 -3.33 -0.74 17.93
C TYR A 6 -3.29 -1.33 16.52
N ASN A 7 -3.66 -2.60 16.34
CA ASN A 7 -3.72 -3.23 15.02
C ASN A 7 -4.93 -2.75 14.19
N VAL A 8 -6.04 -2.37 14.81
CA VAL A 8 -7.19 -1.77 14.10
C VAL A 8 -6.89 -0.33 13.66
N PHE A 9 -6.14 0.45 14.45
CA PHE A 9 -5.84 1.85 14.15
C PHE A 9 -5.15 2.06 12.80
N TYR A 10 -4.31 1.13 12.37
CA TYR A 10 -3.62 1.21 11.09
C TYR A 10 -4.51 0.93 9.87
N GLU A 11 -5.78 0.59 10.08
CA GLU A 11 -6.73 0.39 8.98
C GLU A 11 -7.44 1.70 8.59
N VAL A 12 -7.45 2.75 9.43
CA VAL A 12 -8.42 3.88 9.33
C VAL A 12 -7.77 5.29 9.28
N PHE A 13 -6.44 5.42 9.46
CA PHE A 13 -5.76 6.72 9.53
C PHE A 13 -4.41 6.76 8.82
N THR A 14 -4.30 6.03 7.72
CA THR A 14 -3.15 6.02 6.82
C THR A 14 -3.41 6.87 5.59
N VAL A 15 -2.47 7.74 5.30
CA VAL A 15 -2.40 8.54 4.08
C VAL A 15 -1.09 8.14 3.40
N CYS A 16 -1.07 8.04 2.07
CA CYS A 16 -0.03 7.25 1.41
C CYS A 16 0.30 7.81 0.03
N THR A 17 1.53 7.62 -0.41
CA THR A 17 1.91 7.71 -1.83
C THR A 17 2.73 6.48 -2.18
N SER A 18 2.40 5.80 -3.27
CA SER A 18 3.06 4.58 -3.72
C SER A 18 3.25 4.63 -5.23
N LEU A 19 4.40 4.17 -5.71
CA LEU A 19 4.73 4.16 -7.13
C LEU A 19 5.42 2.86 -7.52
N VAL A 20 5.09 2.35 -8.70
CA VAL A 20 5.84 1.32 -9.40
C VAL A 20 6.27 1.91 -10.73
N ALA A 21 7.56 1.82 -11.05
CA ALA A 21 8.15 2.37 -12.25
C ALA A 21 9.12 1.37 -12.89
N MET A 22 9.32 1.50 -14.20
CA MET A 22 10.23 0.66 -14.97
C MET A 22 11.22 1.53 -15.74
N ASP A 23 12.50 1.25 -15.63
CA ASP A 23 13.52 1.94 -16.43
C ASP A 23 13.57 1.45 -17.89
N THR A 24 14.39 2.10 -18.72
CA THR A 24 14.56 1.70 -20.14
C THR A 24 15.23 0.33 -20.34
N LYS A 25 15.78 -0.28 -19.29
CA LYS A 25 16.37 -1.63 -19.31
C LYS A 25 15.38 -2.69 -18.83
N GLY A 26 14.15 -2.32 -18.50
CA GLY A 26 13.12 -3.22 -17.99
C GLY A 26 13.26 -3.54 -16.50
N LYS A 27 14.09 -2.79 -15.76
CA LYS A 27 14.22 -2.98 -14.32
C LYS A 27 13.07 -2.29 -13.59
N MET A 28 12.41 -3.03 -12.71
CA MET A 28 11.31 -2.55 -11.88
C MET A 28 11.80 -1.87 -10.60
N TYR A 29 11.10 -0.80 -10.22
CA TYR A 29 11.32 -0.01 -9.01
C TYR A 29 9.98 0.17 -8.32
N HIS A 30 9.96 -0.03 -7.01
CA HIS A 30 8.77 0.21 -6.18
C HIS A 30 9.19 1.05 -4.98
N ALA A 31 8.56 2.21 -4.84
CA ALA A 31 8.82 3.14 -3.74
C ALA A 31 7.52 3.66 -3.14
N ARG A 32 7.56 4.02 -1.86
CA ARG A 32 6.36 4.48 -1.14
C ARG A 32 6.70 5.40 0.03
N ASN A 33 5.81 6.34 0.32
CA ASN A 33 5.76 7.14 1.56
C ASN A 33 4.54 6.75 2.39
N LEU A 34 4.75 6.42 3.67
CA LEU A 34 3.70 6.09 4.63
C LEU A 34 3.46 7.29 5.55
N ASP A 35 2.32 7.94 5.39
CA ASP A 35 1.92 9.09 6.21
C ASP A 35 0.86 8.58 7.22
N PHE A 36 1.14 8.66 8.52
CA PHE A 36 0.23 8.10 9.53
C PHE A 36 0.02 9.02 10.73
N GLY A 37 -1.16 8.95 11.34
CA GLY A 37 -1.48 9.65 12.59
C GLY A 37 -1.69 11.15 12.41
N LEU A 38 -2.07 11.56 11.19
CA LEU A 38 -2.53 12.92 10.92
C LEU A 38 -3.80 13.20 11.74
N PHE A 39 -3.94 14.42 12.26
CA PHE A 39 -5.09 14.87 13.06
C PHE A 39 -5.21 14.24 14.47
N MET A 40 -4.32 13.34 14.87
CA MET A 40 -4.29 12.74 16.21
C MET A 40 -3.33 13.49 17.15
N GLY A 41 -3.69 14.73 17.47
CA GLY A 41 -2.93 15.59 18.37
C GLY A 41 -1.83 16.40 17.66
N TRP A 42 -1.84 17.71 17.87
CA TRP A 42 -0.90 18.65 17.29
C TRP A 42 0.01 19.22 18.37
N ASP A 43 1.33 19.10 18.18
CA ASP A 43 2.33 19.78 19.00
C ASP A 43 2.65 21.16 18.40
N SER A 44 2.05 22.21 18.97
CA SER A 44 2.25 23.59 18.52
C SER A 44 3.66 24.13 18.77
N ARG A 45 4.48 23.47 19.62
CA ARG A 45 5.86 23.91 19.86
C ARG A 45 6.80 23.44 18.76
N ASN A 46 6.57 22.23 18.25
CA ASN A 46 7.43 21.60 17.25
C ASN A 46 6.80 21.58 15.85
N ASN A 47 5.59 22.12 15.68
CA ASN A 47 4.79 22.08 14.46
C ASN A 47 4.71 20.66 13.87
N SER A 48 4.43 19.68 14.72
CA SER A 48 4.41 18.27 14.35
C SER A 48 3.21 17.53 14.93
N TRP A 49 2.80 16.47 14.24
CA TRP A 49 1.75 15.58 14.71
C TRP A 49 2.31 14.65 15.80
N MET A 50 1.59 14.56 16.92
CA MET A 50 2.03 13.86 18.13
C MET A 50 2.18 12.35 17.94
N VAL A 51 1.34 11.74 17.09
CA VAL A 51 1.34 10.30 16.83
C VAL A 51 2.52 9.89 15.93
N PRO A 52 2.74 10.45 14.73
CA PRO A 52 3.90 10.06 13.92
C PRO A 52 5.24 10.35 14.62
N ALA A 53 5.34 11.40 15.44
CA ALA A 53 6.54 11.63 16.27
C ALA A 53 6.82 10.48 17.25
N ARG A 54 5.79 9.79 17.76
CA ARG A 54 5.92 8.62 18.63
C ARG A 54 6.10 7.31 17.86
N LEU A 55 5.61 7.22 16.63
CA LEU A 55 5.68 6.01 15.82
C LEU A 55 6.98 5.90 15.03
N ALA A 56 7.59 7.03 14.65
CA ALA A 56 8.88 7.06 13.98
C ALA A 56 9.96 6.17 14.64
N PRO A 57 10.19 6.20 15.97
CA PRO A 57 11.16 5.33 16.63
C PRO A 57 10.74 3.85 16.68
N LEU A 58 9.47 3.52 16.38
CA LEU A 58 8.97 2.15 16.34
C LEU A 58 9.09 1.52 14.94
N VAL A 59 9.55 2.27 13.93
CA VAL A 59 9.74 1.76 12.57
C VAL A 59 10.92 0.79 12.55
N VAL A 60 10.66 -0.44 12.14
CA VAL A 60 11.62 -1.54 12.06
C VAL A 60 11.56 -2.21 10.69
N ASN A 61 12.71 -2.66 10.21
CA ASN A 61 12.78 -3.56 9.07
C ASN A 61 12.81 -5.01 9.58
N LEU A 62 11.92 -5.83 9.04
CA LEU A 62 11.71 -7.21 9.43
C LEU A 62 12.11 -8.14 8.28
N ASP A 63 12.90 -9.16 8.60
CA ASP A 63 13.25 -10.27 7.71
C ASP A 63 12.54 -11.53 8.22
N PHE A 64 11.46 -11.92 7.55
CA PHE A 64 10.68 -13.10 7.91
C PHE A 64 11.31 -14.32 7.26
N GLN A 65 11.85 -15.22 8.08
CA GLN A 65 12.54 -16.42 7.61
C GLN A 65 11.77 -17.70 7.96
N ARG A 66 11.83 -18.68 7.05
CA ARG A 66 11.35 -20.05 7.26
C ARG A 66 12.49 -21.00 6.94
N SER A 67 12.87 -21.84 7.90
CA SER A 67 14.00 -22.77 7.77
C SER A 67 15.32 -22.09 7.33
N GLY A 68 15.61 -20.91 7.90
CA GLY A 68 16.83 -20.14 7.63
C GLY A 68 16.86 -19.43 6.26
N LYS A 69 15.75 -19.40 5.52
CA LYS A 69 15.63 -18.68 4.24
C LYS A 69 14.61 -17.55 4.38
N THR A 70 14.96 -16.36 3.89
CA THR A 70 14.02 -15.23 3.77
C THR A 70 12.83 -15.62 2.92
N VAL A 71 11.63 -15.52 3.49
CA VAL A 71 10.35 -15.61 2.78
C VAL A 71 9.99 -14.23 2.23
N PHE A 72 9.95 -13.22 3.09
CA PHE A 72 9.69 -11.84 2.69
C PHE A 72 10.34 -10.85 3.65
N ARG A 73 10.51 -9.62 3.19
CA ARG A 73 10.96 -8.48 4.01
C ARG A 73 9.85 -7.44 4.10
N SER A 74 9.80 -6.73 5.21
CA SER A 74 8.81 -5.68 5.42
C SER A 74 9.38 -4.53 6.23
N THR A 75 8.90 -3.31 5.97
CA THR A 75 9.07 -2.17 6.86
C THR A 75 7.78 -1.99 7.63
N ASN A 76 7.86 -2.03 8.96
CA ASN A 76 6.69 -2.10 9.82
C ASN A 76 6.90 -1.37 11.16
N PHE A 77 5.84 -1.24 11.96
CA PHE A 77 5.91 -0.73 13.33
C PHE A 77 6.01 -1.89 14.33
N ALA A 78 6.87 -1.76 15.34
CA ALA A 78 6.91 -2.70 16.45
C ALA A 78 5.51 -2.82 17.12
N GLY A 79 5.03 -4.06 17.27
CA GLY A 79 3.70 -4.37 17.82
C GLY A 79 2.56 -4.49 16.80
N TYR A 80 2.81 -4.15 15.53
CA TYR A 80 1.85 -4.35 14.44
C TYR A 80 2.10 -5.68 13.73
N VAL A 81 1.07 -6.52 13.61
CA VAL A 81 1.21 -7.88 13.07
C VAL A 81 0.77 -8.00 11.61
N GLY A 82 0.08 -6.99 11.08
CA GLY A 82 -0.23 -6.87 9.66
C GLY A 82 0.93 -6.26 8.87
N MET A 83 0.84 -6.21 7.54
CA MET A 83 1.90 -5.67 6.67
C MET A 83 1.39 -4.55 5.77
N LEU A 84 2.00 -3.36 5.83
CA LEU A 84 1.64 -2.24 4.95
C LEU A 84 2.61 -2.09 3.76
N THR A 85 3.83 -2.57 3.92
CA THR A 85 4.92 -2.42 2.97
C THR A 85 5.80 -3.65 3.05
N GLY A 86 6.02 -4.32 1.92
CA GLY A 86 6.88 -5.49 1.90
C GLY A 86 7.30 -5.93 0.51
N MET A 87 8.25 -6.85 0.49
CA MET A 87 8.75 -7.48 -0.72
C MET A 87 9.04 -8.95 -0.48
N ARG A 88 8.65 -9.78 -1.44
CA ARG A 88 9.10 -11.16 -1.56
C ARG A 88 10.28 -11.17 -2.55
N PRO A 89 11.51 -11.46 -2.09
CA PRO A 89 12.69 -11.41 -2.94
C PRO A 89 12.51 -12.19 -4.24
N ALA A 90 12.87 -11.57 -5.36
CA ALA A 90 12.80 -12.12 -6.71
C ALA A 90 11.39 -12.52 -7.22
N ALA A 91 10.31 -12.19 -6.49
CA ALA A 91 8.94 -12.48 -6.92
C ALA A 91 8.11 -11.21 -7.12
N PHE A 92 7.84 -10.47 -6.05
CA PHE A 92 7.03 -9.25 -6.11
C PHE A 92 7.25 -8.34 -4.91
N THR A 93 6.72 -7.12 -5.02
CA THR A 93 6.74 -6.04 -4.05
C THR A 93 5.32 -5.54 -3.88
N LEU A 94 4.90 -5.27 -2.64
CA LEU A 94 3.53 -4.94 -2.31
C LEU A 94 3.50 -3.77 -1.32
N THR A 95 2.70 -2.76 -1.66
CA THR A 95 2.37 -1.67 -0.75
C THR A 95 0.86 -1.47 -0.74
N MET A 96 0.34 -1.03 0.41
CA MET A 96 -1.08 -0.77 0.60
C MET A 96 -1.27 0.71 0.90
N ASN A 97 -2.28 1.30 0.25
CA ASN A 97 -2.76 2.63 0.53
C ASN A 97 -4.23 2.60 0.92
N GLU A 98 -4.62 3.51 1.79
CA GLU A 98 -6.00 3.65 2.23
C GLU A 98 -6.90 4.21 1.12
N ARG A 99 -8.11 3.67 1.03
CA ARG A 99 -9.15 4.17 0.14
C ARG A 99 -10.33 4.70 0.95
N PHE A 100 -10.50 6.02 0.98
CA PHE A 100 -11.66 6.62 1.62
C PHE A 100 -12.91 6.40 0.76
N ASN A 101 -13.92 5.74 1.32
CA ASN A 101 -15.26 5.71 0.74
C ASN A 101 -16.28 6.22 1.75
N ILE A 102 -17.01 7.26 1.36
CA ILE A 102 -18.01 7.96 2.16
C ILE A 102 -19.20 7.03 2.48
N ASP A 103 -19.41 5.99 1.66
CA ASP A 103 -20.47 4.99 1.84
C ASP A 103 -20.15 3.94 2.94
N GLY A 104 -19.57 4.38 4.06
CA GLY A 104 -19.50 3.58 5.29
C GLY A 104 -18.49 2.44 5.30
N GLY A 105 -17.45 2.46 4.45
CA GLY A 105 -16.51 1.33 4.27
C GLY A 105 -15.95 0.74 5.57
N TYR A 106 -15.53 1.61 6.51
CA TYR A 106 -15.00 1.18 7.81
C TYR A 106 -16.09 0.78 8.80
N ILE A 107 -17.14 1.59 8.89
CA ILE A 107 -18.19 1.42 9.90
C ILE A 107 -19.05 0.20 9.58
N ALA A 108 -19.45 0.03 8.32
CA ALA A 108 -20.22 -1.13 7.89
C ALA A 108 -19.42 -2.44 8.02
N GLY A 109 -18.16 -2.47 7.60
CA GLY A 109 -17.32 -3.68 7.68
C GLY A 109 -17.05 -4.13 9.12
N ILE A 110 -16.68 -3.20 10.00
CA ILE A 110 -16.40 -3.51 11.41
C ILE A 110 -17.69 -3.88 12.16
N ILE A 111 -18.81 -3.20 11.89
CA ILE A 111 -20.11 -3.54 12.49
C ILE A 111 -20.58 -4.92 11.99
N GLU A 112 -20.53 -5.21 10.69
CA GLU A 112 -20.86 -6.52 10.13
C GLU A 112 -20.03 -7.64 10.81
N TRP A 113 -18.72 -7.40 11.02
CA TRP A 113 -17.83 -8.33 11.72
C TRP A 113 -18.23 -8.57 13.18
N ILE A 114 -18.59 -7.51 13.91
CA ILE A 114 -19.07 -7.60 15.30
C ILE A 114 -20.41 -8.33 15.38
N LEU A 115 -21.31 -8.09 14.41
CA LEU A 115 -22.63 -8.72 14.30
C LEU A 115 -22.58 -10.15 13.77
N GLY A 116 -21.39 -10.69 13.46
CA GLY A 116 -21.17 -12.11 13.17
C GLY A 116 -20.84 -12.45 11.72
N GLN A 117 -20.82 -11.49 10.80
CA GLN A 117 -20.40 -11.71 9.41
C GLN A 117 -18.88 -11.60 9.28
N ARG A 118 -18.20 -12.75 9.33
CA ARG A 118 -16.72 -12.84 9.41
C ARG A 118 -16.03 -13.29 8.13
N ASP A 119 -16.66 -13.06 6.99
CA ASP A 119 -16.16 -13.52 5.68
C ASP A 119 -15.10 -12.57 5.09
N GLY A 120 -14.99 -11.35 5.63
CA GLY A 120 -14.04 -10.33 5.18
C GLY A 120 -12.69 -10.42 5.87
N HIS A 121 -11.61 -10.26 5.12
CA HIS A 121 -10.26 -10.18 5.66
C HIS A 121 -9.92 -8.75 6.09
N TRP A 122 -9.12 -8.62 7.14
CA TRP A 122 -8.44 -7.36 7.47
C TRP A 122 -7.41 -7.06 6.37
N MET A 123 -7.33 -5.81 5.92
CA MET A 123 -6.51 -5.47 4.74
C MET A 123 -5.03 -5.80 5.01
N SER A 124 -4.55 -5.45 6.21
CA SER A 124 -3.19 -5.70 6.63
C SER A 124 -2.85 -7.18 6.89
N PHE A 125 -3.85 -8.02 7.16
CA PHE A 125 -3.66 -9.46 7.28
C PHE A 125 -3.66 -10.12 5.91
N LEU A 126 -4.50 -9.65 4.98
CA LEU A 126 -4.47 -10.10 3.60
C LEU A 126 -3.10 -9.82 2.97
N THR A 127 -2.57 -8.60 3.09
CA THR A 127 -1.23 -8.26 2.57
C THR A 127 -0.14 -9.13 3.19
N ARG A 128 -0.22 -9.43 4.50
CA ARG A 128 0.70 -10.36 5.16
C ARG A 128 0.59 -11.77 4.58
N SER A 129 -0.63 -12.29 4.43
CA SER A 129 -0.86 -13.62 3.84
C SER A 129 -0.37 -13.70 2.40
N VAL A 130 -0.52 -12.64 1.61
CA VAL A 130 0.04 -12.55 0.25
C VAL A 130 1.56 -12.60 0.29
N LEU A 131 2.21 -11.75 1.09
CA LEU A 131 3.68 -11.73 1.21
C LEU A 131 4.24 -13.07 1.69
N GLU A 132 3.56 -13.73 2.63
CA GLU A 132 4.00 -14.99 3.22
C GLU A 132 3.77 -16.20 2.30
N ASN A 133 2.62 -16.26 1.62
CA ASN A 133 2.19 -17.46 0.90
C ASN A 133 2.31 -17.37 -0.63
N ALA A 134 2.03 -16.21 -1.24
CA ALA A 134 2.06 -16.08 -2.69
C ALA A 134 3.49 -16.20 -3.23
N THR A 135 3.68 -16.95 -4.30
CA THR A 135 4.98 -17.29 -4.87
C THR A 135 5.33 -16.51 -6.13
N SER A 136 4.35 -15.87 -6.77
CA SER A 136 4.51 -15.10 -8.01
C SER A 136 3.68 -13.80 -8.00
N TYR A 137 4.01 -12.90 -8.94
CA TYR A 137 3.22 -11.68 -9.18
C TYR A 137 1.76 -12.00 -9.52
N ASP A 138 1.50 -12.96 -10.40
CA ASP A 138 0.13 -13.33 -10.80
C ASP A 138 -0.68 -13.95 -9.66
N GLU A 139 -0.04 -14.78 -8.82
CA GLU A 139 -0.69 -15.34 -7.64
C GLU A 139 -1.02 -14.23 -6.63
N ALA A 140 -0.09 -13.31 -6.37
CA ALA A 140 -0.33 -12.17 -5.52
C ALA A 140 -1.45 -11.28 -6.07
N LEU A 141 -1.45 -10.99 -7.37
CA LEU A 141 -2.50 -10.23 -8.04
C LEU A 141 -3.87 -10.89 -7.84
N LYS A 142 -3.97 -12.20 -8.09
CA LYS A 142 -5.22 -12.96 -7.92
C LYS A 142 -5.72 -12.93 -6.48
N MET A 143 -4.83 -13.17 -5.51
CA MET A 143 -5.20 -13.10 -4.08
C MET A 143 -5.70 -11.70 -3.71
N LEU A 144 -5.06 -10.65 -4.23
CA LEU A 144 -5.40 -9.25 -3.97
C LEU A 144 -6.64 -8.78 -4.73
N THR A 145 -7.09 -9.44 -5.81
CA THR A 145 -8.33 -9.10 -6.52
C THR A 145 -9.55 -9.86 -5.99
N ASP A 146 -9.35 -11.12 -5.58
CA ASP A 146 -10.47 -12.05 -5.35
C ASP A 146 -10.88 -12.11 -3.87
N THR A 147 -9.96 -11.80 -2.94
CA THR A 147 -10.22 -11.97 -1.51
C THR A 147 -11.15 -10.88 -0.96
N PRO A 148 -12.29 -11.21 -0.34
CA PRO A 148 -13.16 -10.23 0.31
C PRO A 148 -12.47 -9.54 1.49
N MET A 149 -12.72 -8.25 1.67
CA MET A 149 -12.11 -7.41 2.69
C MET A 149 -13.16 -6.66 3.52
N LEU A 150 -12.75 -6.28 4.73
CA LEU A 150 -13.55 -5.48 5.66
C LEU A 150 -13.66 -4.01 5.23
N ALA A 151 -12.60 -3.47 4.61
CA ALA A 151 -12.50 -2.09 4.18
C ALA A 151 -12.00 -2.00 2.74
N PRO A 152 -12.33 -0.92 2.02
CA PRO A 152 -11.74 -0.63 0.71
C PRO A 152 -10.27 -0.23 0.83
N ALA A 153 -9.47 -0.58 -0.18
CA ALA A 153 -8.02 -0.28 -0.23
C ALA A 153 -7.54 -0.09 -1.67
N TYR A 154 -6.36 0.49 -1.80
CA TYR A 154 -5.55 0.34 -3.01
C TYR A 154 -4.36 -0.57 -2.70
N PHE A 155 -4.14 -1.57 -3.56
CA PHE A 155 -2.93 -2.37 -3.53
C PHE A 155 -2.06 -2.01 -4.72
N ILE A 156 -0.81 -1.63 -4.44
CA ILE A 156 0.17 -1.34 -5.46
C ILE A 156 1.11 -2.54 -5.48
N LEU A 157 1.18 -3.21 -6.62
CA LEU A 157 1.92 -4.45 -6.79
C LEU A 157 2.94 -4.29 -7.92
N GLY A 158 4.20 -4.61 -7.64
CA GLY A 158 5.27 -4.65 -8.64
C GLY A 158 5.91 -6.04 -8.67
N GLY A 159 6.01 -6.65 -9.84
CA GLY A 159 6.66 -7.94 -10.05
C GLY A 159 8.15 -7.82 -10.32
N ALA A 160 8.77 -8.95 -10.66
CA ALA A 160 10.19 -9.05 -10.96
C ALA A 160 10.48 -8.87 -12.47
N ALA A 161 9.50 -9.16 -13.33
CA ALA A 161 9.64 -9.04 -14.77
C ALA A 161 9.25 -7.64 -15.29
N SER A 162 9.78 -7.31 -16.46
CA SER A 162 9.50 -6.06 -17.16
C SER A 162 8.00 -5.90 -17.42
N GLY A 163 7.45 -4.74 -17.03
CA GLY A 163 6.02 -4.43 -17.19
C GLY A 163 5.10 -5.01 -16.13
N GLU A 164 5.60 -5.80 -15.17
CA GLU A 164 4.80 -6.28 -14.04
C GLU A 164 4.62 -5.17 -13.00
N GLY A 165 3.66 -4.29 -13.21
CA GLY A 165 3.26 -3.29 -12.23
C GLY A 165 1.80 -2.94 -12.37
N CYS A 166 1.08 -2.82 -11.25
CA CYS A 166 -0.30 -2.38 -11.27
C CYS A 166 -0.74 -1.71 -9.96
N VAL A 167 -1.84 -0.95 -10.07
CA VAL A 167 -2.65 -0.48 -8.95
C VAL A 167 -3.99 -1.21 -9.00
N ILE A 168 -4.34 -1.87 -7.90
CA ILE A 168 -5.60 -2.60 -7.74
C ILE A 168 -6.51 -1.76 -6.86
N THR A 169 -7.57 -1.20 -7.43
CA THR A 169 -8.56 -0.42 -6.69
C THR A 169 -9.66 -1.35 -6.20
N ARG A 170 -9.75 -1.53 -4.87
CA ARG A 170 -10.67 -2.48 -4.24
C ARG A 170 -11.84 -1.80 -3.53
N ALA A 171 -13.02 -2.38 -3.72
CA ALA A 171 -14.11 -2.31 -2.76
C ALA A 171 -14.07 -3.52 -1.83
N ARG A 172 -14.94 -3.55 -0.81
CA ARG A 172 -15.01 -4.64 0.18
C ARG A 172 -15.13 -6.03 -0.48
N LYS A 173 -16.02 -6.18 -1.46
CA LYS A 173 -16.34 -7.49 -2.08
C LYS A 173 -15.93 -7.62 -3.53
N THR A 174 -15.50 -6.54 -4.17
CA THR A 174 -15.21 -6.51 -5.60
C THR A 174 -13.91 -5.76 -5.89
N THR A 175 -13.31 -6.08 -7.03
CA THR A 175 -12.26 -5.25 -7.64
C THR A 175 -12.94 -4.26 -8.58
N LEU A 176 -12.69 -2.97 -8.36
CA LEU A 176 -13.27 -1.90 -9.17
C LEU A 176 -12.46 -1.67 -10.43
N ASP A 177 -11.13 -1.74 -10.31
CA ASP A 177 -10.20 -1.56 -11.42
C ASP A 177 -8.84 -2.23 -11.13
N VAL A 178 -8.14 -2.63 -12.19
CA VAL A 178 -6.74 -3.07 -12.16
C VAL A 178 -5.96 -2.26 -13.19
N TRP A 179 -5.40 -1.15 -12.74
CA TRP A 179 -4.62 -0.26 -13.58
C TRP A 179 -3.20 -0.79 -13.75
N LYS A 180 -2.96 -1.51 -14.85
CA LYS A 180 -1.66 -2.08 -15.18
C LYS A 180 -0.77 -1.05 -15.88
N MET A 181 0.53 -1.16 -15.63
CA MET A 181 1.55 -0.50 -16.45
C MET A 181 1.43 -0.95 -17.90
N ASP A 182 1.73 -0.04 -18.82
CA ASP A 182 1.74 -0.30 -20.25
C ASP A 182 2.94 0.40 -20.90
N PRO A 183 4.15 -0.16 -20.71
CA PRO A 183 5.35 0.47 -21.23
C PRO A 183 5.37 0.58 -22.76
N ALA A 184 4.64 -0.30 -23.47
CA ALA A 184 4.54 -0.27 -24.92
C ALA A 184 3.84 1.01 -25.42
N HIS A 185 2.90 1.54 -24.63
CA HIS A 185 2.18 2.78 -24.92
C HIS A 185 2.66 3.96 -24.06
N GLY A 186 3.87 3.87 -23.49
CA GLY A 186 4.52 4.97 -22.76
C GLY A 186 4.12 5.09 -21.28
N LEU A 187 3.27 4.21 -20.75
CA LEU A 187 2.94 4.15 -19.32
C LEU A 187 4.00 3.34 -18.56
N TRP A 188 5.15 3.97 -18.34
CA TRP A 188 6.31 3.37 -17.67
C TRP A 188 6.28 3.45 -16.14
N TYR A 189 5.24 4.05 -15.56
CA TYR A 189 4.97 4.02 -14.12
C TYR A 189 3.47 4.04 -13.83
N VAL A 190 3.10 3.50 -12.68
CA VAL A 190 1.79 3.71 -12.04
C VAL A 190 2.02 4.35 -10.68
N LEU A 191 1.12 5.25 -10.29
CA LEU A 191 1.23 6.02 -9.06
C LEU A 191 -0.13 6.13 -8.41
N GLU A 192 -0.19 5.78 -7.13
CA GLU A 192 -1.42 5.88 -6.34
C GLU A 192 -1.17 6.62 -5.02
N THR A 193 -2.13 7.47 -4.66
CA THR A 193 -2.20 8.15 -3.36
C THR A 193 -3.37 7.58 -2.56
N ASN A 194 -4.48 8.31 -2.45
CA ASN A 194 -5.65 7.92 -1.66
C ASN A 194 -6.99 8.18 -2.38
N TYR A 195 -6.96 8.46 -3.67
CA TYR A 195 -8.14 8.82 -4.47
C TYR A 195 -8.24 7.91 -5.69
N ASP A 196 -9.43 7.67 -6.24
CA ASP A 196 -9.51 6.86 -7.45
C ASP A 196 -8.77 7.56 -8.61
N HIS A 197 -8.04 6.81 -9.44
CA HIS A 197 -7.25 7.41 -10.53
C HIS A 197 -8.11 8.11 -11.59
N TRP A 198 -9.36 7.67 -11.78
CA TRP A 198 -10.35 8.29 -12.66
C TRP A 198 -11.11 9.46 -12.02
N ARG A 199 -10.78 9.85 -10.79
CA ARG A 199 -11.38 10.99 -10.09
C ARG A 199 -10.34 12.08 -9.82
N PRO A 200 -10.74 13.35 -9.76
CA PRO A 200 -9.85 14.42 -9.33
C PRO A 200 -9.42 14.21 -7.87
N PRO A 201 -8.17 14.58 -7.51
CA PRO A 201 -7.73 14.56 -6.12
C PRO A 201 -8.54 15.55 -5.28
N PHE A 202 -8.54 15.35 -3.95
CA PHE A 202 -9.14 16.31 -3.05
C PHE A 202 -8.34 17.62 -3.07
N PHE A 203 -9.01 18.76 -3.22
CA PHE A 203 -8.35 20.05 -3.47
C PHE A 203 -7.40 20.53 -2.35
N LEU A 204 -7.55 20.03 -1.11
CA LEU A 204 -6.64 20.33 0.00
C LEU A 204 -5.49 19.32 0.14
N ASP A 205 -5.52 18.20 -0.58
CA ASP A 205 -4.49 17.15 -0.54
C ASP A 205 -4.26 16.56 -1.94
N ASP A 206 -3.64 17.36 -2.82
CA ASP A 206 -3.19 16.87 -4.13
C ASP A 206 -1.70 16.50 -4.09
N ARG A 207 -1.41 15.29 -3.61
CA ARG A 207 -0.07 14.68 -3.70
C ARG A 207 0.18 13.96 -5.03
N ARG A 208 -0.87 13.64 -5.80
CA ARG A 208 -0.75 12.90 -7.07
C ARG A 208 -0.11 13.77 -8.15
N THR A 209 -0.63 14.97 -8.37
CA THR A 209 -0.13 15.89 -9.40
C THR A 209 1.36 16.23 -9.24
N PRO A 210 1.86 16.68 -8.06
CA PRO A 210 3.28 16.97 -7.91
C PRO A 210 4.15 15.73 -8.08
N ALA A 211 3.70 14.55 -7.64
CA ALA A 211 4.47 13.33 -7.82
C ALA A 211 4.56 12.91 -9.30
N MET A 212 3.48 13.00 -10.07
CA MET A 212 3.50 12.78 -11.52
C MET A 212 4.38 13.79 -12.26
N LEU A 213 4.34 15.06 -11.87
CA LEU A 213 5.24 16.09 -12.43
C LEU A 213 6.71 15.75 -12.20
N CYS A 214 7.06 15.30 -10.99
CA CYS A 214 8.42 14.85 -10.65
C CYS A 214 8.83 13.61 -11.45
N MET A 215 7.94 12.64 -11.62
CA MET A 215 8.21 11.44 -12.44
C MET A 215 8.45 11.81 -13.91
N ASN A 216 7.59 12.66 -14.48
CA ASN A 216 7.72 13.12 -15.86
C ASN A 216 9.03 13.89 -16.08
N ARG A 217 9.47 14.69 -15.11
CA ARG A 217 10.75 15.41 -15.17
C ARG A 217 11.96 14.50 -15.02
N THR A 218 11.84 13.44 -14.20
CA THR A 218 12.90 12.45 -13.97
C THR A 218 13.13 11.60 -15.22
N THR A 219 12.07 11.31 -15.99
CA THR A 219 12.05 10.45 -17.19
C THR A 219 12.35 8.98 -16.89
N GLN A 220 12.08 8.10 -17.87
CA GLN A 220 12.38 6.66 -17.78
C GLN A 220 13.89 6.35 -17.86
N ALA A 221 14.70 7.32 -18.27
CA ALA A 221 16.12 7.10 -18.57
C ALA A 221 16.92 6.80 -17.30
N VAL A 222 17.78 5.78 -17.36
CA VAL A 222 18.75 5.47 -16.31
C VAL A 222 19.81 6.58 -16.27
N ARG A 223 19.61 7.56 -15.37
CA ARG A 223 20.64 8.57 -15.08
C ARG A 223 21.59 8.00 -14.02
N LYS A 224 22.89 8.02 -14.29
CA LYS A 224 23.89 7.88 -13.22
C LYS A 224 23.72 9.11 -12.33
N ILE A 225 23.29 8.90 -11.08
CA ILE A 225 23.36 9.94 -10.07
C ILE A 225 24.86 10.20 -9.87
N PRO A 226 25.33 11.45 -10.02
CA PRO A 226 26.74 11.80 -9.82
C PRO A 226 27.20 11.51 -8.39
#